data_AF-G8TZV7-F1
#
_entry.id   AF-G8TZV7-F1
#
_cell.length_a   1.000
_cell.length_b   1.000
_cell.length_c   1.000
_cell.angle_alpha   90.00
_cell.angle_beta   90.00
_cell.angle_gamma   90.00
#
_symmetry.space_group_name_H-M   'P 1'
#
loop_
_entity.id
_entity.type
_entity.pdbx_description
1 polymer ?
#
loop_
_entity_poly.entity_id
_entity_poly.type
_entity_poly.pdbx_seq_one_letter_code
_entity_poly.pdbx_strand_id
1 'polypeptide(L)'
;MVLHPLTFVVLGLACFRLTHLIVVEEITTFLRTPFVDAVNERDARGRWIKLQYPKPHRIRGFIGALLSCPWCTGIWVGIALVMGWYTVPHVVFPVALIFAVSGLGVIAEMATQYWNRNSFSPTPEQIARINAINALLEYGTATRSPAEANKDSVR
;
A
#
# COMPACT_ATOMS: atom_id res chain seq x y z
N MET A 1 -20.79 -11.71 26.42
CA MET A 1 -21.29 -11.13 25.15
C MET A 1 -20.87 -12.07 24.03
N VAL A 2 -21.81 -12.71 23.32
CA VAL A 2 -21.49 -13.71 22.29
C VAL A 2 -21.07 -13.00 21.01
N LEU A 3 -19.98 -13.43 20.38
CA LEU A 3 -19.54 -12.88 19.10
C LEU A 3 -20.43 -13.45 17.98
N HIS A 4 -21.33 -12.63 17.45
CA HIS A 4 -22.16 -13.05 16.32
C HIS A 4 -21.32 -13.08 15.03
N PRO A 5 -21.56 -14.01 14.09
CA PRO A 5 -20.80 -14.08 12.84
C PRO A 5 -20.81 -12.76 12.06
N LEU A 6 -21.94 -12.04 12.06
CA LEU A 6 -22.05 -10.72 11.44
C LEU A 6 -21.10 -9.69 12.09
N THR A 7 -21.00 -9.69 13.42
CA THR A 7 -20.09 -8.80 14.16
C THR A 7 -18.64 -9.11 13.81
N PHE A 8 -18.28 -10.39 13.70
CA PHE A 8 -16.94 -10.79 13.26
C PHE A 8 -16.60 -10.27 11.87
N VAL A 9 -17.52 -10.37 10.91
CA VAL A 9 -17.35 -9.84 9.55
C VAL A 9 -17.20 -8.31 9.57
N VAL A 10 -18.03 -7.60 10.33
CA VAL A 10 -17.93 -6.14 10.49
C VAL A 10 -16.59 -5.73 11.07
N LEU A 11 -16.15 -6.35 12.18
CA LEU A 11 -14.85 -6.05 12.79
C LEU A 11 -13.68 -6.40 11.86
N GLY A 12 -13.79 -7.49 11.08
CA GLY A 12 -12.78 -7.88 10.09
C GLY A 12 -12.64 -6.86 8.95
N LEU A 13 -13.76 -6.45 8.36
CA LEU A 13 -13.77 -5.42 7.30
C LEU A 13 -13.31 -4.06 7.82
N ALA A 14 -13.71 -3.69 9.05
CA ALA A 14 -13.24 -2.49 9.71
C ALA A 14 -11.73 -2.53 9.94
N CYS A 15 -11.19 -3.66 10.42
CA CYS A 15 -9.77 -3.87 10.63
C CYS A 15 -8.98 -3.72 9.33
N PHE A 16 -9.45 -4.35 8.24
CA PHE A 16 -8.86 -4.20 6.91
C PHE A 16 -8.81 -2.72 6.48
N ARG A 17 -9.94 -2.02 6.53
CA ARG A 17 -10.01 -0.61 6.08
C ARG A 17 -9.13 0.29 6.94
N LEU A 18 -9.15 0.12 8.26
CA LEU A 18 -8.39 0.95 9.19
C LEU A 18 -6.89 0.72 9.05
N THR A 19 -6.46 -0.53 8.84
CA THR A 19 -5.06 -0.87 8.56
C THR A 19 -4.58 -0.24 7.27
N HIS A 20 -5.36 -0.34 6.19
CA HIS A 20 -5.04 0.30 4.91
C HIS A 20 -4.98 1.82 5.04
N LEU A 21 -5.91 2.41 5.79
CA LEU A 21 -5.94 3.84 6.08
C LEU A 21 -4.67 4.30 6.79
N ILE A 22 -4.18 3.55 7.77
CA ILE A 22 -2.98 3.92 8.55
C ILE A 22 -1.68 3.72 7.75
N VAL A 23 -1.57 2.63 7.00
CA VAL A 23 -0.29 2.19 6.42
C VAL A 23 -0.10 2.65 4.99
N VAL A 24 -1.18 2.72 4.20
CA VAL A 24 -1.10 2.95 2.74
C VAL A 24 -1.53 4.36 2.37
N GLU A 25 -2.70 4.80 2.85
CA GLU A 25 -3.34 6.03 2.39
C GLU A 25 -2.50 7.29 2.64
N GLU A 26 -2.44 8.17 1.63
CA GLU A 26 -1.65 9.40 1.70
C GLU A 26 -2.17 10.36 2.79
N ILE A 27 -3.46 10.29 3.11
CA ILE A 27 -4.06 11.14 4.14
C ILE A 27 -3.40 10.95 5.50
N THR A 28 -2.90 9.75 5.83
CA THR A 28 -2.22 9.46 7.10
C THR A 28 -0.70 9.63 7.02
N THR A 29 -0.19 10.29 5.97
CA THR A 29 1.24 10.58 5.85
C THR A 29 1.74 11.37 7.06
N PHE A 30 0.95 12.31 7.59
CA PHE A 30 1.29 13.05 8.81
C PHE A 30 1.54 12.14 10.03
N LEU A 31 0.86 10.99 10.10
CA LEU A 31 1.03 10.01 11.15
C LEU A 31 2.29 9.15 10.92
N ARG A 32 2.71 8.97 9.66
CA ARG A 32 3.87 8.16 9.26
C ARG A 32 5.20 8.93 9.28
N THR A 33 5.23 10.20 8.83
CA THR A 33 6.43 11.07 8.81
C THR A 33 7.22 11.14 10.13
N PRO A 34 6.60 11.15 11.33
CA PRO A 34 7.36 11.16 12.58
C PRO A 34 8.09 9.84 12.88
N PHE A 35 7.70 8.72 12.27
CA PHE A 35 8.22 7.38 12.60
C PHE A 35 8.97 6.70 11.44
N VAL A 36 8.63 7.03 10.20
CA VAL A 36 9.17 6.44 8.97
C VAL A 36 9.73 7.55 8.09
N ASP A 37 10.99 7.41 7.69
CA ASP A 37 11.61 8.23 6.66
C ASP A 37 11.39 7.59 5.29
N ALA A 38 10.89 8.38 4.34
CA ALA A 38 10.77 7.96 2.95
C ALA A 38 11.97 8.52 2.17
N VAL A 39 12.88 7.64 1.77
CA VAL A 39 14.04 8.00 0.95
C VAL A 39 13.80 7.47 -0.46
N ASN A 40 13.93 8.35 -1.46
CA ASN A 40 13.90 7.94 -2.86
C ASN A 40 15.30 7.44 -3.23
N GLU A 41 15.46 6.12 -3.31
CA GLU A 41 16.71 5.52 -3.78
C GLU A 41 16.54 5.00 -5.21
N ARG A 42 17.64 4.93 -5.95
CA ARG A 42 17.66 4.26 -7.25
C ARG A 42 17.99 2.79 -7.06
N ASP A 43 17.13 1.94 -7.62
CA ASP A 43 17.40 0.51 -7.78
C ASP A 43 18.67 0.30 -8.61
N ALA A 44 19.26 -0.91 -8.57
CA ALA A 44 20.39 -1.30 -9.41
C ALA A 44 20.13 -1.13 -10.93
N ARG A 45 18.86 -0.98 -11.32
CA ARG A 45 18.41 -0.71 -12.69
C ARG A 45 18.09 0.77 -12.98
N GLY A 46 18.47 1.69 -12.08
CA GLY A 46 18.29 3.14 -12.25
C GLY A 46 16.86 3.66 -12.07
N ARG A 47 15.90 2.80 -11.67
CA ARG A 47 14.51 3.19 -11.39
C ARG A 47 14.39 3.80 -10.00
N TRP A 48 13.65 4.89 -9.89
CA TRP A 48 13.30 5.50 -8.61
C TRP A 48 12.34 4.59 -7.84
N ILE A 49 12.76 4.13 -6.66
CA ILE A 49 11.92 3.37 -5.73
C ILE A 49 11.84 4.17 -4.42
N LYS A 50 10.62 4.33 -3.91
CA LYS A 50 10.39 4.87 -2.57
C LYS A 50 10.70 3.78 -1.56
N LEU A 51 11.86 3.85 -0.90
CA LEU A 51 12.17 2.98 0.24
C LEU A 51 11.78 3.70 1.54
N GLN A 52 11.04 2.97 2.37
CA GLN A 52 10.60 3.45 3.68
C GLN A 52 11.48 2.82 4.75
N TYR A 53 12.23 3.65 5.48
CA TYR A 53 13.11 3.22 6.56
C TYR A 53 12.54 3.67 7.92
N PRO A 54 12.45 2.79 8.92
CA PRO A 54 12.08 3.20 10.27
C PRO A 54 13.22 4.01 10.90
N LYS A 55 12.88 5.08 11.63
CA LYS A 55 13.88 5.92 12.31
C LYS A 55 14.65 5.15 13.39
N PRO A 56 15.98 5.36 13.54
CA PRO A 56 16.78 4.71 14.56
C PRO A 56 16.51 5.31 15.95
N HIS A 57 15.40 4.90 16.57
CA HIS A 57 15.04 5.27 17.94
C HIS A 57 14.28 4.09 18.58
N ARG A 58 14.50 3.81 19.87
CA ARG A 58 13.95 2.61 20.55
C ARG A 58 12.43 2.43 20.41
N ILE A 59 11.63 3.40 20.85
CA ILE A 59 10.15 3.33 20.77
C ILE A 59 9.63 3.78 19.40
N ARG A 60 10.10 4.94 18.90
CA ARG A 60 9.68 5.49 17.61
C ARG A 60 10.03 4.58 16.42
N GLY A 61 11.14 3.87 16.48
CA GLY A 61 11.55 2.88 15.48
C GLY A 61 10.74 1.59 15.55
N PHE A 62 10.29 1.14 16.73
CA PHE A 62 9.35 0.02 16.85
C PHE A 62 7.99 0.36 16.22
N ILE A 63 7.45 1.55 16.53
CA ILE A 63 6.21 2.05 15.90
C ILE A 63 6.41 2.22 14.40
N GLY A 64 7.55 2.74 13.97
CA GLY A 64 7.93 2.86 12.56
C GLY A 64 7.94 1.50 11.86
N ALA A 65 8.54 0.47 12.46
CA ALA A 65 8.58 -0.88 11.91
C ALA A 65 7.19 -1.52 11.81
N LEU A 66 6.30 -1.29 12.78
CA LEU A 66 4.89 -1.69 12.71
C LEU A 66 4.20 -1.03 11.52
N LEU A 67 4.34 0.29 11.38
CA LEU A 67 3.72 1.08 10.31
C LEU A 67 4.27 0.75 8.92
N SER A 68 5.52 0.28 8.82
CA SER A 68 6.09 -0.21 7.56
C SER A 68 5.49 -1.54 7.10
N CYS A 69 4.82 -2.30 7.98
CA CYS A 69 4.25 -3.60 7.67
C CYS A 69 2.72 -3.59 7.89
N PRO A 70 1.90 -3.65 6.82
CA PRO A 70 0.44 -3.65 6.96
C PRO A 70 -0.06 -4.85 7.74
N TRP A 71 0.59 -6.01 7.61
CA TRP A 71 0.24 -7.23 8.36
C TRP A 71 0.43 -7.04 9.87
N CYS A 72 1.56 -6.45 10.28
CA CYS A 72 1.84 -6.17 11.68
C CYS A 72 0.84 -5.16 12.24
N THR A 73 0.62 -4.04 11.54
CA THR A 73 -0.37 -3.04 11.94
C THR A 73 -1.77 -3.65 12.05
N GLY A 74 -2.14 -4.56 11.13
CA GLY A 74 -3.43 -5.26 11.16
C GLY A 74 -3.66 -6.11 12.39
N ILE A 75 -2.62 -6.78 12.91
CA ILE A 75 -2.73 -7.52 14.17
C ILE A 75 -3.06 -6.58 15.33
N TRP A 76 -2.36 -5.45 15.44
CA TRP A 76 -2.58 -4.47 16.51
C TRP A 76 -3.95 -3.79 16.42
N VAL A 77 -4.35 -3.42 15.20
CA VAL A 77 -5.69 -2.87 14.93
C VAL A 77 -6.78 -3.88 15.27
N GLY A 78 -6.60 -5.15 14.89
CA GLY A 78 -7.54 -6.23 15.20
C GLY A 78 -7.70 -6.45 16.70
N ILE A 79 -6.58 -6.49 17.44
CA ILE A 79 -6.61 -6.57 18.91
C ILE A 79 -7.37 -5.38 19.50
N ALA A 80 -7.08 -4.15 19.05
CA ALA A 80 -7.74 -2.95 19.54
C ALA A 80 -9.26 -2.97 19.29
N LEU A 81 -9.70 -3.39 18.10
CA LEU A 81 -11.12 -3.51 17.75
C LEU A 81 -11.83 -4.60 18.56
N VAL A 82 -11.21 -5.77 18.75
CA VAL A 82 -11.79 -6.86 19.55
C VAL A 82 -11.88 -6.47 21.03
N MET A 83 -10.80 -5.92 21.59
CA MET A 83 -10.80 -5.44 22.98
C MET A 83 -11.79 -4.28 23.18
N GLY A 84 -11.89 -3.38 22.21
CA GLY A 84 -12.87 -2.31 22.20
C GLY A 84 -14.31 -2.83 22.18
N TRP A 85 -14.58 -3.86 21.37
CA TRP A 85 -15.88 -4.52 21.33
C TRP A 85 -16.27 -5.14 22.68
N TYR A 86 -15.32 -5.75 23.41
CA TYR A 86 -15.59 -6.31 24.73
C TYR A 86 -15.78 -5.28 25.84
N THR A 87 -15.16 -4.10 25.73
CA THR A 87 -15.18 -3.07 26.77
C THR A 87 -16.27 -2.03 26.56
N VAL A 88 -16.43 -1.52 25.34
CA VAL A 88 -17.37 -0.44 24.98
C VAL A 88 -18.08 -0.73 23.65
N PRO A 89 -18.88 -1.80 23.58
CA PRO A 89 -19.52 -2.25 22.34
C PRO A 89 -20.43 -1.19 21.69
N HIS A 90 -21.13 -0.40 22.51
CA HIS A 90 -22.05 0.65 22.03
C HIS A 90 -21.36 1.73 21.20
N VAL A 91 -20.07 1.96 21.41
CA VAL A 91 -19.28 2.96 20.68
C VAL A 91 -18.48 2.30 19.55
N VAL A 92 -17.88 1.15 19.81
CA VAL A 92 -17.00 0.49 18.83
C VAL A 92 -17.79 -0.08 17.66
N PHE A 93 -19.00 -0.57 17.88
CA PHE A 93 -19.83 -1.11 16.81
C PHE A 93 -20.16 -0.12 15.70
N PRO A 94 -20.76 1.07 15.98
CA PRO A 94 -21.10 2.01 14.92
C PRO A 94 -19.85 2.51 14.18
N VAL A 95 -18.74 2.73 14.90
CA VAL A 95 -17.47 3.14 14.28
C VAL A 95 -16.95 2.03 13.36
N ALA A 96 -16.89 0.79 13.85
CA ALA A 96 -16.47 -0.35 13.04
C ALA A 96 -17.40 -0.54 11.83
N LEU A 97 -18.70 -0.33 11.97
CA LEU A 97 -19.66 -0.43 10.88
C LEU A 97 -19.39 0.59 9.77
N ILE A 98 -19.10 1.85 10.12
CA ILE A 98 -18.72 2.90 9.15
C ILE A 98 -17.47 2.48 8.37
N PHE A 99 -16.43 2.01 9.07
CA PHE A 99 -15.21 1.54 8.43
C PHE A 99 -15.44 0.27 7.59
N ALA A 100 -16.29 -0.64 8.03
CA ALA A 100 -16.63 -1.85 7.30
C ALA A 100 -17.35 -1.54 5.97
N VAL A 101 -18.32 -0.62 5.99
CA VAL A 101 -19.02 -0.17 4.78
C VAL A 101 -18.05 0.51 3.81
N SER A 102 -17.17 1.38 4.31
CA SER A 102 -16.11 1.98 3.48
C SER A 102 -15.15 0.93 2.91
N GLY A 103 -14.79 -0.09 3.71
CA GLY A 103 -13.94 -1.21 3.30
C GLY A 103 -14.53 -2.01 2.14
N LEU A 104 -15.85 -2.25 2.15
CA LEU A 104 -16.54 -2.91 1.04
C LEU A 104 -16.43 -2.11 -0.26
N GLY A 105 -16.52 -0.77 -0.19
CA GLY A 105 -16.33 0.10 -1.36
C GLY A 105 -14.95 -0.08 -1.99
N VAL A 106 -13.89 -0.14 -1.17
CA VAL A 106 -12.52 -0.38 -1.66
C VAL A 106 -12.38 -1.76 -2.28
N ILE A 107 -12.95 -2.79 -1.66
CA ILE A 107 -12.90 -4.15 -2.21
C ILE A 107 -13.61 -4.21 -3.57
N ALA A 108 -14.76 -3.56 -3.70
CA ALA A 108 -15.49 -3.47 -4.96
C ALA A 108 -14.67 -2.75 -6.04
N GLU A 109 -14.04 -1.61 -5.70
CA GLU A 109 -13.18 -0.88 -6.61
C GLU A 109 -11.99 -1.73 -7.08
N MET A 110 -11.30 -2.39 -6.15
CA MET A 110 -10.16 -3.27 -6.46
C MET A 110 -10.60 -4.43 -7.36
N ALA A 111 -11.78 -5.00 -7.13
CA ALA A 111 -12.35 -6.03 -7.99
C ALA A 111 -12.64 -5.50 -9.40
N THR A 112 -13.21 -4.30 -9.53
CA THR A 112 -13.45 -3.65 -10.82
C THR A 112 -12.15 -3.36 -11.57
N GLN A 113 -11.14 -2.82 -10.88
CA GLN A 113 -9.84 -2.54 -11.50
C GLN A 113 -9.12 -3.83 -11.93
N TYR A 114 -9.17 -4.86 -11.08
CA TYR A 114 -8.64 -6.19 -11.41
C TYR A 114 -9.32 -6.78 -12.64
N TRP A 115 -10.66 -6.72 -12.68
CA TRP A 115 -11.43 -7.19 -13.83
C TRP A 115 -11.08 -6.43 -15.10
N ASN A 116 -11.07 -5.10 -15.04
CA ASN A 116 -10.76 -4.24 -16.18
C ASN A 116 -9.36 -4.54 -16.75
N ARG A 117 -8.36 -4.65 -15.86
CA ARG A 117 -6.98 -4.96 -16.23
C ARG A 117 -6.82 -6.33 -16.87
N ASN A 118 -7.59 -7.33 -16.45
CA ASN A 118 -7.56 -8.67 -17.04
C ASN A 118 -8.40 -8.79 -18.32
N SER A 119 -9.43 -7.95 -18.49
CA SER A 119 -10.26 -7.92 -19.70
C SER A 119 -9.60 -7.18 -20.88
N PHE A 120 -8.54 -6.42 -20.61
CA PHE A 120 -7.81 -5.70 -21.65
C PHE A 120 -7.01 -6.67 -22.52
N SER A 121 -7.49 -6.90 -23.75
CA SER A 121 -6.75 -7.58 -24.81
C SER A 121 -6.30 -6.53 -25.85
N PRO A 122 -4.99 -6.24 -25.98
CA PRO A 122 -4.51 -5.24 -26.91
C PRO A 122 -4.78 -5.67 -28.37
N THR A 123 -5.15 -4.70 -29.22
CA THR A 123 -5.35 -4.97 -30.65
C THR A 123 -4.02 -5.35 -31.33
N PRO A 124 -4.04 -6.08 -32.45
CA PRO A 124 -2.83 -6.43 -33.18
C PRO A 124 -1.96 -5.21 -33.56
N GLU A 125 -2.59 -4.08 -33.84
CA GLU A 125 -1.90 -2.81 -34.12
C GLU A 125 -1.20 -2.24 -32.87
N GLN A 126 -1.85 -2.31 -31.70
CA GLN A 126 -1.24 -1.90 -30.43
C GLN A 126 -0.05 -2.79 -30.06
N ILE A 127 -0.14 -4.10 -30.31
CA ILE A 127 0.97 -5.05 -30.10
C ILE A 127 2.16 -4.69 -31.01
N ALA A 128 1.91 -4.41 -32.29
CA ALA A 128 2.95 -4.03 -33.23
C ALA A 128 3.66 -2.73 -32.81
N ARG A 129 2.91 -1.73 -32.34
CA ARG A 129 3.47 -0.46 -31.81
C ARG A 129 4.31 -0.68 -30.55
N ILE A 130 3.84 -1.51 -29.61
CA ILE A 130 4.58 -1.84 -28.38
C ILE A 130 5.91 -2.53 -28.71
N ASN A 131 5.90 -3.50 -29.63
CA ASN A 131 7.10 -4.21 -30.04
C ASN A 131 8.10 -3.28 -30.74
N ALA A 132 7.63 -2.38 -31.60
CA ALA A 132 8.49 -1.39 -32.23
C ALA A 132 9.16 -0.46 -31.21
N ILE A 133 8.42 0.02 -30.21
CA ILE A 133 8.98 0.87 -29.15
C ILE A 133 10.00 0.11 -28.28
N ASN A 134 9.69 -1.13 -27.89
CA ASN A 134 10.62 -1.94 -27.09
C ASN A 134 11.94 -2.19 -27.83
N ALA A 135 11.89 -2.47 -29.14
CA ALA A 135 13.09 -2.62 -29.96
C ALA A 135 13.97 -1.34 -29.97
N LEU A 136 13.35 -0.16 -29.98
CA LEU A 136 14.07 1.13 -29.90
C LEU A 136 14.70 1.35 -28.52
N LEU A 137 14.00 0.99 -27.44
CA LEU A 137 14.51 1.11 -26.08
C LEU A 137 15.69 0.16 -25.84
N GLU A 138 15.61 -1.08 -26.32
CA GLU A 138 16.70 -2.05 -26.25
C GLU A 138 17.94 -1.54 -26.99
N TYR A 139 17.78 -1.01 -28.20
CA TYR A 139 18.86 -0.39 -28.97
C TYR A 139 19.49 0.81 -28.23
N GLY A 140 18.68 1.69 -27.64
CA GLY A 140 19.14 2.84 -26.87
C GLY A 140 19.91 2.45 -25.59
N THR A 141 19.57 1.34 -24.95
CA THR A 141 20.32 0.82 -23.80
C THR A 141 21.63 0.14 -24.18
N ALA A 142 21.68 -0.54 -25.35
CA ALA A 142 22.89 -1.19 -25.86
C ALA A 142 23.94 -0.19 -26.36
N THR A 143 23.52 1.00 -26.79
CA THR A 143 24.39 2.05 -27.32
C THR A 143 24.87 3.07 -26.28
N ARG A 144 24.32 3.03 -25.05
CA ARG A 144 24.73 3.93 -23.96
C ARG A 144 26.12 3.55 -23.46
N SER A 145 27.14 4.29 -23.89
CA SER A 145 28.51 4.17 -23.39
C SER A 145 28.55 4.44 -21.87
N PRO A 146 29.34 3.69 -21.08
CA PRO A 146 29.42 3.83 -19.62
C PRO A 146 29.75 5.24 -19.12
N ALA A 147 30.28 6.13 -19.99
CA ALA A 147 30.59 7.51 -19.66
C ALA A 147 29.34 8.43 -19.53
N GLU A 148 28.24 8.14 -20.23
CA GLU A 148 27.03 9.00 -20.21
C GLU A 148 26.05 8.62 -19.09
N ALA A 149 26.04 7.36 -18.65
CA ALA A 149 25.23 6.90 -17.51
C ALA A 149 25.61 7.60 -16.18
N ASN A 150 26.83 8.12 -16.07
CA ASN A 150 27.35 8.82 -14.89
C ASN A 150 26.97 10.32 -14.83
N LYS A 151 26.55 10.94 -15.94
CA LYS A 151 26.17 12.37 -15.95
C LYS A 151 24.73 12.62 -15.49
N ASP A 152 23.85 11.63 -15.64
CA ASP A 152 22.41 11.74 -15.33
C ASP A 152 22.06 11.34 -13.88
N SER A 153 23.05 10.87 -13.09
CA SER A 153 22.88 10.49 -11.68
C SER A 153 23.12 11.63 -10.69
N VAL A 154 23.64 12.78 -11.15
CA VAL A 154 24.10 13.91 -10.31
C VAL A 154 23.18 15.14 -10.39
N ARG A 155 22.06 15.06 -11.11
CA ARG A 155 21.10 16.18 -11.25
C ARG A 155 19.74 15.86 -10.63
#